data_AF-A0A258XSS1-F1
#
_entry.id   AF-A0A258XSS1-F1
#
_cell.length_a   1.000
_cell.length_b   1.000
_cell.length_c   1.000
_cell.angle_alpha   90.00
_cell.angle_beta   90.00
_cell.angle_gamma   90.00
#
_symmetry.space_group_name_H-M   'P 1'
#
loop_
_entity.id
_entity.type
_entity.pdbx_description
1 polymer ?
#
loop_
_entity_poly.entity_id
_entity_poly.type
_entity_poly.pdbx_seq_one_letter_code
_entity_poly.pdbx_strand_id
1 'polypeptide(L)' 'MHIPQEAQERHVLTITVDNEAGILAKIAGLFTARGYNIDSLTVADITDGHDVSRITIVT' A
#
# COMPACT_ATOMS: atom_id res chain seq x y z
N MET A 1 27.42 -14.55 16.41
CA MET A 1 26.87 -13.18 16.40
C MET A 1 25.39 -13.30 16.17
N HIS A 2 24.57 -13.14 17.23
CA HIS A 2 23.12 -13.08 17.12
C HIS A 2 22.78 -11.59 17.18
N ILE A 3 22.47 -10.99 16.04
CA ILE A 3 21.97 -9.62 15.99
C ILE A 3 20.51 -9.72 16.44
N PRO A 4 20.11 -9.11 17.56
CA PRO A 4 18.70 -9.02 17.91
C PRO A 4 18.02 -8.22 16.80
N GLN A 5 17.12 -8.87 16.06
CA GLN A 5 16.27 -8.19 15.10
C GLN A 5 15.32 -7.32 15.91
N GLU A 6 15.52 -5.99 15.89
CA GLU A 6 14.53 -5.05 16.41
C GLU A 6 13.18 -5.42 15.79
N ALA A 7 12.16 -5.57 16.62
CA ALA A 7 10.82 -5.88 16.16
C ALA A 7 10.36 -4.72 15.27
N GLN A 8 10.42 -4.92 13.95
CA GLN A 8 9.95 -3.97 12.96
C GLN A 8 8.45 -3.76 13.21
N GLU A 9 8.06 -2.54 13.60
CA GLU A 9 6.64 -2.23 13.83
C GLU A 9 5.90 -2.36 12.50
N ARG A 10 4.89 -3.22 12.49
CA ARG A 10 4.02 -3.41 11.33
C ARG A 10 3.12 -2.19 11.18
N HIS A 11 3.19 -1.52 10.03
CA HIS A 11 2.34 -0.37 9.73
C HIS A 11 1.26 -0.75 8.72
N VAL A 12 0.05 -0.27 8.94
CA VAL A 12 -1.09 -0.46 8.02
C VAL A 12 -1.57 0.91 7.57
N LEU A 13 -1.49 1.17 6.27
CA LEU A 13 -1.98 2.39 5.65
C LEU A 13 -3.22 2.07 4.83
N THR A 14 -4.31 2.80 5.08
CA THR A 14 -5.52 2.73 4.25
C THR A 14 -5.69 4.08 3.55
N ILE A 15 -5.68 4.07 2.23
CA ILE A 15 -5.82 5.26 1.40
C ILE A 15 -7.00 5.12 0.46
N THR A 16 -7.72 6.22 0.28
CA THR A 16 -8.81 6.34 -0.69
C THR A 16 -8.28 7.06 -1.91
N VAL A 17 -8.54 6.53 -3.09
CA VAL A 17 -8.00 7.01 -4.36
C VAL A 17 -9.09 7.03 -5.42
N ASP A 18 -8.96 7.95 -6.37
CA ASP A 18 -9.78 7.92 -7.58
C ASP A 18 -9.39 6.69 -8.42
N ASN A 19 -10.38 5.95 -8.89
CA ASN A 19 -10.20 4.72 -9.64
C ASN A 19 -9.86 5.00 -11.11
N GLU A 20 -8.64 5.49 -11.32
CA GLU A 20 -8.10 5.79 -12.64
C GLU A 20 -7.01 4.79 -13.04
N ALA A 21 -6.91 4.55 -14.35
CA ALA A 21 -5.89 3.67 -14.91
C ALA A 21 -4.48 4.15 -14.49
N GLY A 22 -3.72 3.26 -13.85
CA GLY A 22 -2.33 3.51 -13.46
C GLY A 22 -2.12 4.00 -12.02
N ILE A 23 -3.17 4.29 -11.25
CA ILE A 23 -3.04 4.71 -9.84
C ILE A 23 -2.36 3.63 -8.98
N LEU A 24 -2.70 2.36 -9.18
CA LEU A 24 -2.05 1.24 -8.48
C LEU A 24 -0.54 1.20 -8.75
N ALA A 25 -0.14 1.34 -10.03
CA ALA A 25 1.27 1.33 -10.42
C ALA A 25 2.03 2.54 -9.85
N LYS A 26 1.39 3.71 -9.80
CA LYS A 26 1.95 4.93 -9.21
C LYS A 26 2.24 4.76 -7.73
N ILE A 27 1.29 4.16 -6.99
CA ILE A 27 1.42 3.92 -5.55
C ILE A 27 2.49 2.87 -5.29
N ALA A 28 2.41 1.69 -5.92
CA ALA A 28 3.44 0.66 -5.76
C ALA A 28 4.84 1.20 -6.11
N GLY A 29 4.98 1.95 -7.20
CA GLY A 29 6.22 2.60 -7.59
C GLY A 29 6.74 3.62 -6.56
N LEU A 30 5.86 4.36 -5.89
CA LEU A 30 6.22 5.33 -4.85
C LEU A 30 6.89 4.67 -3.63
N PHE A 31 6.40 3.50 -3.22
CA PHE A 31 6.96 2.73 -2.12
C PHE A 31 8.31 2.13 -2.51
N THR A 32 8.40 1.51 -3.69
CA THR A 32 9.65 0.97 -4.23
C THR A 32 10.72 2.05 -4.39
N ALA A 33 10.35 3.23 -4.91
CA ALA A 33 11.30 4.34 -5.10
C ALA A 33 11.87 4.90 -3.79
N ARG A 34 11.17 4.73 -2.67
CA ARG A 34 11.65 5.08 -1.33
C ARG A 34 12.36 3.93 -0.61
N GLY A 35 12.45 2.75 -1.23
CA GLY A 35 13.04 1.57 -0.62
C GLY A 35 12.20 0.96 0.51
N TYR A 36 10.89 1.20 0.54
CA TYR A 36 10.00 0.54 1.48
C TYR A 36 9.61 -0.85 0.96
N ASN A 37 9.69 -1.85 1.83
CA ASN A 37 9.13 -3.17 1.56
C ASN A 37 7.61 -3.11 1.74
N ILE A 38 6.90 -3.79 0.84
CA ILE A 38 5.45 -3.98 0.94
C ILE A 38 5.24 -5.45 1.30
N ASP A 39 4.76 -5.71 2.50
CA ASP A 39 4.38 -7.05 2.95
C ASP A 39 3.10 -7.52 2.27
N SER A 40 2.12 -6.62 2.16
CA SER A 40 0.87 -6.89 1.45
C SER A 40 0.23 -5.61 0.95
N LEU A 41 -0.48 -5.73 -0.18
CA LEU A 41 -1.27 -4.65 -0.76
C LEU A 41 -2.59 -5.22 -1.27
N THR A 42 -3.71 -4.61 -0.89
CA THR A 42 -5.06 -4.97 -1.37
C THR A 42 -5.77 -3.76 -1.91
N VAL A 43 -6.59 -3.96 -2.95
CA VAL A 43 -7.42 -2.92 -3.56
C VAL A 43 -8.87 -3.38 -3.56
N ALA A 44 -9.80 -2.49 -3.23
CA ALA A 44 -11.23 -2.74 -3.32
C ALA A 44 -11.95 -1.47 -3.78
N ASP A 45 -12.93 -1.61 -4.67
CA ASP A 45 -13.88 -0.51 -4.95
C ASP A 45 -14.78 -0.30 -3.75
N ILE A 46 -15.06 0.97 -3.43
CA ILE A 46 -15.83 1.33 -2.22
C ILE A 46 -17.07 2.18 -2.52
N THR A 47 -17.33 2.48 -3.79
CA THR A 47 -18.48 3.26 -4.25
C THR A 47 -19.25 2.50 -5.33
N ASP A 48 -20.57 2.69 -5.38
CA ASP A 48 -21.43 2.06 -6.40
C ASP A 48 -21.08 2.53 -7.82
N GLY A 49 -20.48 3.72 -7.95
CA GLY A 49 -20.04 4.30 -9.21
C GLY A 49 -18.67 3.80 -9.70
N HIS A 50 -17.95 2.98 -8.91
CA HIS A 50 -16.59 2.54 -9.19
C HIS A 50 -15.59 3.69 -9.47
N ASP A 51 -15.91 4.90 -9.03
CA ASP A 51 -15.08 6.10 -9.17
C ASP A 51 -14.00 6.18 -8.09
N VAL A 52 -14.17 5.46 -6.99
CA VAL A 52 -13.28 5.50 -5.84
C VAL A 52 -12.92 4.10 -5.37
N SER A 53 -11.63 3.86 -5.21
CA SER A 53 -11.08 2.63 -4.65
C SER A 53 -10.37 2.90 -3.32
N ARG A 54 -10.34 1.89 -2.47
CA ARG A 54 -9.56 1.86 -1.23
C ARG A 54 -8.39 0.91 -1.41
N ILE A 55 -7.20 1.40 -1.08
CA ILE A 55 -5.97 0.62 -1.09
C ILE A 55 -5.48 0.48 0.34
N THR A 56 -5.23 -0.76 0.76
CA THR A 56 -4.64 -1.08 2.06
C THR A 56 -3.23 -1.60 1.83
N ILE A 57 -2.25 -1.02 2.50
CA ILE A 57 -0.83 -1.35 2.36
C ILE A 57 -0.29 -1.72 3.73
N VAL A 58 0.45 -2.82 3.80
CA VAL A 58 1.17 -3.26 4.98
C VAL A 58 2.66 -3.20 4.69
N THR A 59 3.42 -2.58 5.60
CA THR A 59 4.89 -2.45 5.57
C THR A 59 5.51 -2.84 6.89
#